data_AF-A0A9W8JZJ4-F1
#
_entry.id   AF-A0A9W8JZJ4-F1
#
_cell.length_a   1.000
_cell.length_b   1.000
_cell.length_c   1.000
_cell.angle_alpha   90.00
_cell.angle_beta   90.00
_cell.angle_gamma   90.00
#
_symmetry.space_group_name_H-M   'P 1'
#
loop_
_entity.id
_entity.type
_entity.pdbx_description
1 polymer ?
#
loop_
_entity_poly.entity_id
_entity_poly.type
_entity_poly.pdbx_seq_one_letter_code
_entity_poly.pdbx_strand_id
1 'polypeptide(L)'
;MSVSSGPRVGIFDTYAQLLFDGGKVVDCLKIVKTFLDASPNEMNNIILEDRKPRINAQITLGITPMAYVPPSLPVKQSHWPTLGAVIDSDKRLVVFLDAGADTSSVSFILPEFQMIWETPFSVTDASFPCSVDRINGPLATADHTYMINHSLNKNIIPTGGGVIVSDPLGAPTTNGVPSIMANVQKCLPLGADRNLQFILLDFVNIGEGFEAAAMLNGLAMSVVDPNTTIDNQAPNGTTTNSAEKNSDRTKFDIPGTLDDCTGDRF
;
A
#
# COMPACT_ATOMS: atom_id res chain seq x y z
N MET A 1 -19.81 4.04 -14.81
CA MET A 1 -18.92 5.01 -14.14
C MET A 1 -18.88 4.62 -12.67
N SER A 2 -17.94 3.77 -12.28
CA SER A 2 -17.81 3.33 -10.88
C SER A 2 -16.93 4.36 -10.16
N VAL A 3 -17.53 5.12 -9.26
CA VAL A 3 -16.81 6.03 -8.37
C VAL A 3 -16.31 5.17 -7.22
N SER A 4 -15.02 4.83 -7.22
CA SER A 4 -14.40 4.17 -6.06
C SER A 4 -14.37 5.16 -4.89
N SER A 5 -15.27 4.96 -3.93
CA SER A 5 -15.22 5.60 -2.62
C SER A 5 -14.22 4.84 -1.75
N GLY A 6 -12.95 5.22 -1.82
CA GLY A 6 -11.88 4.71 -0.97
C GLY A 6 -10.49 5.17 -1.45
N PRO A 7 -9.48 5.17 -0.56
CA PRO A 7 -8.08 5.34 -0.94
C PRO A 7 -7.65 4.35 -2.03
N ARG A 8 -6.68 4.74 -2.85
CA ARG A 8 -6.05 3.90 -3.88
C ARG A 8 -5.40 2.66 -3.25
N VAL A 9 -5.32 1.57 -4.01
CA VAL A 9 -4.54 0.38 -3.64
C VAL A 9 -3.07 0.75 -3.53
N GLY A 10 -2.48 0.52 -2.36
CA GLY A 10 -1.06 0.70 -2.05
C GLY A 10 -0.33 -0.64 -1.88
N ILE A 11 0.99 -0.60 -1.95
CA ILE A 11 1.88 -1.76 -1.76
C ILE A 11 2.71 -1.56 -0.50
N PHE A 12 2.84 -2.62 0.29
CA PHE A 12 3.56 -2.69 1.55
C PHE A 12 4.59 -3.81 1.46
N ASP A 13 5.80 -3.60 2.00
CA ASP A 13 6.81 -4.65 2.05
C ASP A 13 6.97 -5.20 3.46
N THR A 14 7.07 -6.53 3.58
CA THR A 14 7.55 -7.19 4.79
C THR A 14 8.92 -7.81 4.55
N TYR A 15 9.99 -7.13 4.98
CA TYR A 15 11.30 -7.79 5.00
C TYR A 15 11.48 -8.60 6.27
N ALA A 16 11.97 -9.83 6.12
CA ALA A 16 12.42 -10.65 7.22
C ALA A 16 13.54 -9.92 7.99
N GLN A 17 13.21 -9.46 9.20
CA GLN A 17 14.06 -8.69 10.14
C GLN A 17 15.42 -9.33 10.46
N LEU A 18 15.63 -10.60 10.09
CA LEU A 18 16.88 -11.33 10.31
C LEU A 18 17.99 -11.02 9.29
N LEU A 19 17.66 -10.47 8.12
CA LEU A 19 18.62 -10.34 7.00
C LEU A 19 18.89 -8.89 6.57
N PHE A 20 17.93 -7.98 6.74
CA PHE A 20 18.07 -6.59 6.28
C PHE A 20 17.53 -5.60 7.31
N ASP A 21 18.29 -4.51 7.46
CA ASP A 21 17.98 -3.34 8.29
C ASP A 21 17.58 -2.21 7.35
N GLY A 22 16.29 -1.91 7.30
CA GLY A 22 15.68 -0.83 6.51
C GLY A 22 15.80 0.54 7.18
N GLY A 23 16.53 0.66 8.30
CA GLY A 23 16.81 1.94 8.93
C GLY A 23 15.75 2.38 9.95
N LYS A 24 15.70 3.70 10.21
CA LYS A 24 14.83 4.28 11.23
C LYS A 24 13.48 4.66 10.63
N VAL A 25 12.39 4.36 11.34
CA VAL A 25 11.03 4.83 11.02
C VAL A 25 10.99 6.33 10.70
N VAL A 26 11.73 7.16 11.43
CA VAL A 26 11.81 8.62 11.19
C VAL A 26 12.32 8.95 9.78
N ASP A 27 13.28 8.20 9.26
CA ASP A 27 13.86 8.48 7.95
C ASP A 27 12.90 8.05 6.84
N CYS A 28 12.19 6.93 7.03
CA CYS A 28 11.07 6.57 6.16
C CYS A 28 9.97 7.64 6.11
N LEU A 29 9.56 8.16 7.28
CA LEU A 29 8.55 9.22 7.35
C LEU A 29 9.00 10.51 6.65
N LYS A 30 10.31 10.82 6.63
CA LYS A 30 10.84 11.95 5.86
C LYS A 30 10.74 11.71 4.36
N ILE A 31 11.05 10.50 3.88
CA ILE A 31 10.91 10.14 2.46
C ILE A 31 9.46 10.33 2.02
N VAL A 32 8.50 9.80 2.79
CA VAL A 32 7.07 9.97 2.48
C VAL A 32 6.67 11.45 2.50
N LYS A 33 7.17 12.22 3.48
CA LYS A 33 6.91 13.66 3.52
C LYS A 33 7.43 14.36 2.26
N THR A 34 8.68 14.12 1.89
CA THR A 34 9.30 14.72 0.70
C THR A 34 8.53 14.38 -0.57
N PHE A 35 8.07 13.13 -0.71
CA PHE A 35 7.20 12.74 -1.82
C PHE A 35 5.88 13.52 -1.82
N LEU A 36 5.17 13.56 -0.70
CA LEU A 36 3.88 14.25 -0.61
C LEU A 36 4.02 15.77 -0.77
N ASP A 37 5.14 16.38 -0.40
CA ASP A 37 5.44 17.79 -0.67
C ASP A 37 5.63 18.04 -2.18
N ALA A 38 6.27 17.11 -2.89
CA ALA A 38 6.50 17.18 -4.33
C ALA A 38 5.26 16.80 -5.18
N SER A 39 4.33 16.05 -4.60
CA SER A 39 3.15 15.47 -5.25
C SER A 39 1.85 15.93 -4.58
N PRO A 40 1.40 17.19 -4.80
CA PRO A 40 0.27 17.78 -4.07
C PRO A 40 -1.08 17.10 -4.35
N ASN A 41 -1.20 16.37 -5.45
CA ASN A 41 -2.41 15.63 -5.84
C ASN A 41 -2.37 14.15 -5.44
N GLU A 42 -1.35 13.73 -4.68
CA GLU A 42 -1.21 12.36 -4.20
C GLU A 42 -1.45 12.28 -2.69
N MET A 43 -1.97 11.13 -2.28
CA MET A 43 -2.09 10.72 -0.87
C MET A 43 -1.28 9.46 -0.63
N ASN A 44 -0.90 9.21 0.62
CA ASN A 44 -0.25 7.98 1.01
C ASN A 44 -0.89 7.37 2.26
N ASN A 45 -0.81 6.06 2.37
CA ASN A 45 -1.17 5.31 3.56
C ASN A 45 0.09 4.60 4.06
N ILE A 46 0.28 4.50 5.37
CA ILE A 46 1.39 3.76 5.98
C ILE A 46 0.81 2.81 7.02
N ILE A 47 1.24 1.56 7.02
CA ILE A 47 1.03 0.60 8.09
C ILE A 47 2.40 0.39 8.72
N LEU A 48 2.49 0.60 10.02
CA LEU A 48 3.69 0.37 10.81
C LEU A 48 3.50 -0.95 11.56
N GLU A 49 4.49 -1.83 11.45
CA GLU A 49 4.52 -3.10 12.19
C GLU A 49 5.46 -2.95 13.39
N ASP A 50 4.91 -2.68 14.58
CA ASP A 50 5.74 -2.49 15.79
C ASP A 50 5.41 -3.51 16.88
N ARG A 51 6.37 -4.40 17.18
CA ARG A 51 6.25 -5.34 18.29
C ARG A 51 6.41 -4.67 19.67
N LYS A 52 6.83 -3.40 19.74
CA LYS A 52 7.02 -2.61 20.96
C LYS A 52 6.79 -1.11 20.69
N PRO A 53 5.55 -0.59 20.79
CA PRO A 53 5.21 0.80 20.43
C PRO A 53 6.14 1.80 21.11
N ARG A 54 7.15 2.25 20.37
CA ARG A 54 8.10 3.30 20.76
C ARG A 54 7.94 4.55 19.90
N ILE A 55 6.87 4.62 19.14
CA ILE A 55 6.50 5.82 18.40
C ILE A 55 6.00 6.87 19.41
N ASN A 56 6.89 7.78 19.78
CA ASN A 56 6.50 8.96 20.54
C ASN A 56 6.18 10.13 19.59
N ALA A 57 5.51 11.15 20.11
CA ALA A 57 5.14 12.34 19.35
C ALA A 57 6.34 13.03 18.66
N GLN A 58 7.57 12.81 19.13
CA GLN A 58 8.77 13.46 18.60
C GLN A 58 9.25 12.86 17.28
N ILE A 59 8.96 11.57 17.04
CA ILE A 59 9.25 10.85 15.78
C ILE A 59 8.38 11.35 14.63
N THR A 60 7.24 11.98 14.93
CA THR A 60 6.16 12.22 13.97
C THR A 60 5.83 13.69 13.71
N LEU A 61 6.49 14.64 14.39
CA LEU A 61 6.20 16.09 14.28
C LEU A 61 6.24 16.63 12.84
N GLY A 62 7.08 16.04 11.97
CA GLY A 62 7.22 16.48 10.58
C GLY A 62 6.04 16.12 9.68
N ILE A 63 5.28 15.08 10.02
CA ILE A 63 4.17 14.56 9.21
C ILE A 63 2.79 14.89 9.77
N THR A 64 2.70 15.25 11.06
CA THR A 64 1.43 15.56 11.74
C THR A 64 0.56 16.59 10.99
N PRO A 65 1.10 17.67 10.37
CA PRO A 65 0.28 18.61 9.61
C PRO A 65 -0.46 17.97 8.43
N MET A 66 0.10 16.92 7.82
CA MET A 66 -0.46 16.21 6.67
C MET A 66 -1.24 14.94 7.07
N ALA A 67 -1.17 14.54 8.34
CA ALA A 67 -1.80 13.32 8.81
C ALA A 67 -3.31 13.50 8.99
N TYR A 68 -4.09 12.58 8.43
CA TYR A 68 -5.53 12.52 8.57
C TYR A 68 -5.90 11.91 9.92
N VAL A 69 -6.73 12.64 10.67
CA VAL A 69 -7.32 12.18 11.94
C VAL A 69 -8.83 12.04 11.72
N PRO A 70 -9.39 10.82 11.77
CA PRO A 70 -10.82 10.63 11.67
C PRO A 70 -11.56 11.29 12.84
N PRO A 71 -12.78 11.79 12.63
CA PRO A 71 -13.59 12.40 13.70
C PRO A 71 -14.08 11.36 14.73
N SER A 72 -14.11 10.09 14.37
CA SER A 72 -14.48 8.98 15.24
C SER A 72 -13.84 7.67 14.79
N LEU A 73 -13.66 6.74 15.73
CA LEU A 73 -13.11 5.40 15.48
C LEU A 73 -14.09 4.32 15.99
N PRO A 74 -14.14 3.15 15.33
CA PRO A 74 -13.49 2.85 14.04
C PRO A 74 -14.19 3.53 12.85
N VAL A 75 -13.47 3.68 11.74
CA VAL A 75 -14.02 4.20 10.48
C VAL A 75 -14.47 3.06 9.57
N LYS A 76 -15.75 3.04 9.21
CA LYS A 76 -16.26 2.11 8.18
C LYS A 76 -15.63 2.42 6.82
N GLN A 77 -15.45 1.40 5.99
CA GLN A 77 -14.98 1.54 4.61
C GLN A 77 -15.71 2.66 3.85
N SER A 78 -17.04 2.73 3.99
CA SER A 78 -17.89 3.74 3.35
C SER A 78 -17.78 5.16 3.92
N HIS A 79 -17.14 5.33 5.08
CA HIS A 79 -16.98 6.63 5.76
C HIS A 79 -15.59 7.25 5.57
N TRP A 80 -14.66 6.55 4.91
CA TRP A 80 -13.38 7.16 4.56
C TRP A 80 -13.58 8.34 3.60
N PRO A 81 -12.83 9.44 3.76
CA PRO A 81 -12.87 10.56 2.83
C PRO A 81 -12.46 10.12 1.43
N THR A 82 -12.94 10.84 0.42
CA THR A 82 -12.48 10.67 -0.95
C THR A 82 -11.07 11.23 -1.14
N LEU A 83 -10.38 10.80 -2.20
CA LEU A 83 -9.08 11.37 -2.58
C LEU A 83 -9.14 12.90 -2.71
N GLY A 84 -10.19 13.44 -3.34
CA GLY A 84 -10.38 14.89 -3.47
C GLY A 84 -10.48 15.58 -2.10
N ALA A 85 -11.24 15.01 -1.17
CA ALA A 85 -11.42 15.60 0.16
C ALA A 85 -10.13 15.61 1.00
N VAL A 86 -9.29 14.58 0.90
CA VAL A 86 -7.98 14.57 1.60
C VAL A 86 -6.97 15.51 0.95
N ILE A 87 -7.03 15.69 -0.38
CA ILE A 87 -6.19 16.67 -1.09
C ILE A 87 -6.59 18.10 -0.70
N ASP A 88 -7.88 18.41 -0.76
CA ASP A 88 -8.41 19.76 -0.46
C ASP A 88 -8.14 20.19 0.99
N SER A 89 -8.04 19.23 1.91
CA SER A 89 -7.72 19.47 3.33
C SER A 89 -6.23 19.38 3.67
N ASP A 90 -5.37 19.06 2.68
CA ASP A 90 -3.95 18.73 2.85
C ASP A 90 -3.70 17.61 3.89
N LYS A 91 -4.71 16.79 4.18
CA LYS A 91 -4.64 15.64 5.10
C LYS A 91 -4.37 14.35 4.33
N ARG A 92 -3.27 14.36 3.59
CA ARG A 92 -2.94 13.37 2.55
C ARG A 92 -2.15 12.15 3.06
N LEU A 93 -2.00 11.98 4.38
CA LEU A 93 -1.32 10.83 4.97
C LEU A 93 -2.23 10.11 5.99
N VAL A 94 -2.50 8.83 5.82
CA VAL A 94 -3.13 7.99 6.86
C VAL A 94 -2.09 7.04 7.43
N VAL A 95 -1.99 6.94 8.76
CA VAL A 95 -1.01 6.06 9.43
C VAL A 95 -1.75 5.06 10.29
N PHE A 96 -1.43 3.78 10.12
CA PHE A 96 -1.92 2.67 10.91
C PHE A 96 -0.77 2.02 11.68
N LEU A 97 -1.10 1.38 12.80
CA LEU A 97 -0.20 0.56 13.59
C LEU A 97 -0.89 -0.78 13.88
N ASP A 98 -0.19 -1.88 13.59
CA ASP A 98 -0.70 -3.24 13.70
C ASP A 98 -0.98 -3.65 15.16
N ALA A 99 -0.26 -3.08 16.12
CA ALA A 99 -0.44 -3.33 17.54
C ALA A 99 -0.13 -2.10 18.42
N GLY A 100 -0.96 -1.87 19.43
CA GLY A 100 -0.65 -0.92 20.50
C GLY A 100 -0.82 0.56 20.14
N ALA A 101 -1.64 0.88 19.12
CA ALA A 101 -2.01 2.26 18.81
C ALA A 101 -2.73 2.91 20.00
N ASP A 102 -2.19 4.01 20.50
CA ASP A 102 -2.81 4.84 21.54
C ASP A 102 -3.20 6.20 20.96
N THR A 103 -4.43 6.28 20.48
CA THR A 103 -4.98 7.49 19.86
C THR A 103 -5.22 8.62 20.87
N SER A 104 -5.11 8.35 22.18
CA SER A 104 -5.17 9.39 23.22
C SER A 104 -3.86 10.17 23.34
N SER A 105 -2.72 9.54 23.01
CA SER A 105 -1.40 10.18 22.99
C SER A 105 -0.98 10.61 21.59
N VAL A 106 -1.27 9.80 20.55
CA VAL A 106 -0.93 10.08 19.15
C VAL A 106 -2.13 9.84 18.24
N SER A 107 -2.99 10.86 18.12
CA SER A 107 -4.34 10.73 17.51
C SER A 107 -4.38 10.39 16.03
N PHE A 108 -3.29 10.58 15.28
CA PHE A 108 -3.22 10.25 13.85
C PHE A 108 -2.65 8.85 13.56
N ILE A 109 -2.17 8.12 14.57
CA ILE A 109 -1.76 6.72 14.43
C ILE A 109 -2.95 5.85 14.80
N LEU A 110 -3.52 5.21 13.79
CA LEU A 110 -4.79 4.50 13.88
C LEU A 110 -4.58 3.01 14.18
N PRO A 111 -5.44 2.37 14.98
CA PRO A 111 -5.38 0.92 15.17
C PRO A 111 -5.79 0.21 13.88
N GLU A 112 -4.86 -0.50 13.24
CA GLU A 112 -5.09 -1.16 11.95
C GLU A 112 -6.31 -2.09 11.99
N PHE A 113 -6.28 -3.09 12.88
CA PHE A 113 -7.24 -4.19 12.83
C PHE A 113 -8.68 -3.81 13.18
N GLN A 114 -8.94 -2.59 13.68
CA GLN A 114 -10.31 -2.11 13.87
C GLN A 114 -10.98 -1.59 12.58
N MET A 115 -10.19 -1.39 11.52
CA MET A 115 -10.62 -0.76 10.25
C MET A 115 -10.16 -1.52 9.01
N ILE A 116 -9.07 -2.28 9.12
CA ILE A 116 -8.48 -3.13 8.09
C ILE A 116 -8.52 -4.56 8.61
N TRP A 117 -8.99 -5.51 7.80
CA TRP A 117 -8.65 -6.92 8.03
C TRP A 117 -7.64 -7.39 7.01
N GLU A 118 -6.98 -8.50 7.30
CA GLU A 118 -6.05 -9.10 6.36
C GLU A 118 -6.11 -10.63 6.34
N THR A 119 -5.55 -11.20 5.27
CA THR A 119 -5.43 -12.66 5.08
C THR A 119 -4.33 -13.24 5.98
N PRO A 120 -4.21 -14.57 6.11
CA PRO A 120 -3.09 -15.17 6.84
C PRO A 120 -1.72 -14.72 6.29
N PHE A 121 -0.74 -14.57 7.18
CA PHE A 121 0.66 -14.26 6.85
C PHE A 121 1.55 -15.52 6.98
N SER A 122 2.83 -15.43 6.60
CA SER A 122 3.76 -16.58 6.58
C SER A 122 3.27 -17.76 5.72
N VAL A 123 2.50 -17.48 4.67
CA VAL A 123 1.85 -18.50 3.85
C VAL A 123 2.85 -19.28 3.01
N THR A 124 2.66 -20.59 2.91
CA THR A 124 3.48 -21.49 2.07
C THR A 124 2.71 -22.12 0.92
N ASP A 125 1.42 -21.82 0.80
CA ASP A 125 0.57 -22.23 -0.31
C ASP A 125 0.59 -21.13 -1.38
N ALA A 126 1.26 -21.39 -2.50
CA ALA A 126 1.39 -20.46 -3.63
C ALA A 126 0.04 -20.14 -4.31
N SER A 127 -1.04 -20.85 -3.97
CA SER A 127 -2.37 -20.50 -4.44
C SER A 127 -2.99 -19.34 -3.67
N PHE A 128 -2.46 -18.95 -2.50
CA PHE A 128 -3.03 -17.92 -1.63
C PHE A 128 -4.54 -18.12 -1.39
N PRO A 129 -4.94 -19.19 -0.67
CA PRO A 129 -6.33 -19.35 -0.29
C PRO A 129 -6.77 -18.17 0.58
N CYS A 130 -7.87 -17.52 0.23
CA CYS A 130 -8.31 -16.33 0.93
C CYS A 130 -9.23 -16.65 2.11
N SER A 131 -8.90 -16.10 3.27
CA SER A 131 -9.73 -16.09 4.47
C SER A 131 -9.44 -14.81 5.27
N VAL A 132 -10.41 -14.37 6.08
CA VAL A 132 -10.16 -13.32 7.07
C VAL A 132 -9.37 -13.91 8.23
N ASP A 133 -8.27 -13.28 8.63
CA ASP A 133 -7.41 -13.74 9.73
C ASP A 133 -7.24 -12.68 10.82
N ARG A 134 -6.40 -11.65 10.59
CA ARG A 134 -6.22 -10.55 11.55
C ARG A 134 -7.31 -9.50 11.35
N ILE A 135 -8.21 -9.41 12.33
CA ILE A 135 -9.35 -8.47 12.37
C ILE A 135 -9.73 -8.20 13.83
N ASN A 136 -10.22 -7.00 14.13
CA ASN A 136 -10.72 -6.63 15.45
C ASN A 136 -12.05 -5.86 15.32
N GLY A 137 -12.96 -6.08 16.27
CA GLY A 137 -14.25 -5.39 16.28
C GLY A 137 -14.13 -3.90 16.60
N PRO A 138 -15.25 -3.13 16.53
CA PRO A 138 -16.64 -3.60 16.41
C PRO A 138 -17.19 -3.71 14.98
N LEU A 139 -16.42 -3.40 13.94
CA LEU A 139 -16.92 -3.44 12.57
C LEU A 139 -17.21 -4.88 12.12
N ALA A 140 -18.21 -5.06 11.24
CA ALA A 140 -18.36 -6.31 10.51
C ALA A 140 -17.26 -6.42 9.45
N THR A 141 -16.87 -7.62 9.01
CA THR A 141 -15.88 -7.82 7.93
C THR A 141 -16.18 -6.97 6.69
N ALA A 142 -17.44 -6.93 6.27
CA ALA A 142 -17.91 -6.14 5.12
C ALA A 142 -17.87 -4.62 5.35
N ASP A 143 -17.65 -4.14 6.58
CA ASP A 143 -17.50 -2.72 6.91
C ASP A 143 -16.02 -2.30 7.03
N HIS A 144 -15.07 -3.23 7.00
CA HIS A 144 -13.65 -2.91 6.97
C HIS A 144 -13.18 -2.64 5.53
N THR A 145 -12.08 -1.91 5.38
CA THR A 145 -11.20 -2.10 4.22
C THR A 145 -10.32 -3.33 4.45
N TYR A 146 -9.48 -3.73 3.50
CA TYR A 146 -8.68 -4.93 3.69
C TYR A 146 -7.36 -4.93 2.95
N MET A 147 -6.48 -5.78 3.46
CA MET A 147 -5.15 -6.09 2.93
C MET A 147 -5.07 -7.56 2.55
N ILE A 148 -4.30 -7.87 1.51
CA ILE A 148 -3.88 -9.25 1.25
C ILE A 148 -2.40 -9.39 1.57
N ASN A 149 -2.05 -10.40 2.36
CA ASN A 149 -0.68 -10.85 2.53
C ASN A 149 -0.32 -11.74 1.35
N HIS A 150 0.37 -11.16 0.37
CA HIS A 150 0.81 -11.82 -0.85
C HIS A 150 2.33 -12.10 -0.82
N SER A 151 2.83 -12.50 0.34
CA SER A 151 4.22 -12.90 0.57
C SER A 151 4.34 -14.41 0.69
N LEU A 152 4.92 -15.05 -0.34
CA LEU A 152 5.12 -16.50 -0.35
C LEU A 152 6.38 -16.89 0.43
N ASN A 153 6.23 -17.87 1.30
CA ASN A 153 7.30 -18.46 2.08
C ASN A 153 7.52 -19.93 1.70
N LYS A 154 8.71 -20.45 2.05
CA LYS A 154 9.06 -21.86 1.95
C LYS A 154 9.20 -22.46 3.34
N ASN A 155 8.59 -23.62 3.55
CA ASN A 155 8.86 -24.44 4.73
C ASN A 155 10.03 -25.39 4.44
N ILE A 156 11.22 -25.02 4.89
CA ILE A 156 12.46 -25.77 4.60
C ILE A 156 12.64 -26.98 5.52
N ILE A 157 11.89 -27.07 6.61
CA ILE A 157 11.89 -28.21 7.52
C ILE A 157 10.44 -28.53 7.90
N PRO A 158 9.74 -29.41 7.15
CA PRO A 158 8.32 -29.70 7.36
C PRO A 158 8.09 -30.72 8.48
N THR A 159 8.81 -30.60 9.60
CA THR A 159 8.63 -31.40 10.81
C THR A 159 8.42 -30.49 12.02
N GLY A 160 7.57 -30.90 12.97
CA GLY A 160 7.19 -30.04 14.09
C GLY A 160 6.46 -28.77 13.64
N GLY A 161 6.78 -27.62 14.24
CA GLY A 161 6.20 -26.31 13.91
C GLY A 161 6.67 -25.70 12.58
N GLY A 162 7.50 -26.40 11.81
CA GLY A 162 8.06 -25.88 10.57
C GLY A 162 9.25 -24.94 10.75
N VAL A 163 10.03 -24.74 9.69
CA VAL A 163 10.96 -23.61 9.56
C VAL A 163 10.58 -22.87 8.30
N ILE A 164 9.89 -21.73 8.49
CA ILE A 164 9.34 -20.90 7.42
C ILE A 164 10.34 -19.78 7.13
N VAL A 165 10.70 -19.61 5.86
CA VAL A 165 11.59 -18.55 5.37
C VAL A 165 11.01 -17.92 4.11
N SER A 166 11.24 -16.62 3.89
CA SER A 166 10.83 -15.93 2.66
C SER A 166 11.40 -16.60 1.40
N ASP A 167 10.69 -16.49 0.27
CA ASP A 167 11.09 -17.06 -1.02
C ASP A 167 11.55 -16.01 -2.06
N PRO A 168 12.77 -15.41 -1.91
CA PRO A 168 13.26 -14.40 -2.85
C PRO A 168 13.43 -14.93 -4.28
N LEU A 169 13.69 -16.24 -4.44
CA LEU A 169 13.84 -16.84 -5.77
C LEU A 169 12.49 -16.99 -6.50
N GLY A 170 11.41 -17.13 -5.74
CA GLY A 170 10.04 -17.18 -6.27
C GLY A 170 9.41 -15.81 -6.48
N ALA A 171 9.97 -14.75 -5.88
CA ALA A 171 9.41 -13.40 -5.88
C ALA A 171 9.02 -12.86 -7.27
N PRO A 172 9.79 -13.06 -8.37
CA PRO A 172 9.35 -12.60 -9.71
C PRO A 172 8.02 -13.21 -10.18
N THR A 173 7.73 -14.45 -9.76
CA THR A 173 6.46 -15.13 -10.11
C THR A 173 5.37 -14.79 -9.10
N THR A 174 5.68 -14.82 -7.81
CA THR A 174 4.75 -14.46 -6.74
C THR A 174 4.24 -13.04 -6.92
N ASN A 175 5.12 -12.06 -7.11
CA ASN A 175 4.75 -10.66 -7.26
C ASN A 175 4.31 -10.30 -8.69
N GLY A 176 4.07 -11.29 -9.56
CA GLY A 176 3.56 -11.08 -10.91
C GLY A 176 2.07 -10.71 -10.91
N VAL A 177 1.63 -9.92 -11.89
CA VAL A 177 0.23 -9.50 -12.04
C VAL A 177 -0.73 -10.70 -12.02
N PRO A 178 -0.47 -11.83 -12.73
CA PRO A 178 -1.38 -12.97 -12.69
C PRO A 178 -1.57 -13.57 -11.27
N SER A 179 -0.49 -13.62 -10.48
CA SER A 179 -0.51 -14.17 -9.13
C SER A 179 -1.28 -13.26 -8.16
N ILE A 180 -0.96 -11.96 -8.18
CA ILE A 180 -1.64 -10.95 -7.35
C ILE A 180 -3.13 -10.90 -7.68
N MET A 181 -3.49 -10.76 -8.96
CA MET A 181 -4.90 -10.66 -9.38
C MET A 181 -5.69 -11.94 -9.05
N ALA A 182 -5.07 -13.11 -9.12
CA ALA A 182 -5.71 -14.36 -8.70
C ALA A 182 -6.00 -14.40 -7.19
N ASN A 183 -5.09 -13.86 -6.36
CA ASN A 183 -5.33 -13.72 -4.92
C ASN A 183 -6.47 -12.72 -4.64
N VAL A 184 -6.42 -11.54 -5.26
CA VAL A 184 -7.47 -10.50 -5.15
C VAL A 184 -8.85 -11.08 -5.47
N GLN A 185 -8.97 -11.80 -6.59
CA GLN A 185 -10.25 -12.35 -7.05
C GLN A 185 -10.86 -13.34 -6.04
N LYS A 186 -10.04 -14.06 -5.28
CA LYS A 186 -10.49 -14.97 -4.21
C LYS A 186 -10.98 -14.21 -2.97
N CYS A 187 -10.45 -13.02 -2.73
CA CYS A 187 -10.78 -12.20 -1.57
C CYS A 187 -11.95 -11.24 -1.77
N LEU A 188 -12.29 -10.88 -3.00
CA LEU A 188 -13.40 -9.95 -3.31
C LEU A 188 -14.71 -10.29 -2.55
N PRO A 189 -15.18 -11.55 -2.49
CA PRO A 189 -16.43 -11.87 -1.80
C PRO A 189 -16.38 -11.60 -0.29
N LEU A 190 -15.20 -11.66 0.33
CA LEU A 190 -15.01 -11.35 1.76
C LEU A 190 -14.97 -9.84 2.01
N GLY A 191 -14.49 -9.07 1.03
CA GLY A 191 -14.43 -7.61 1.02
C GLY A 191 -15.70 -6.90 0.54
N ALA A 192 -16.84 -7.60 0.54
CA ALA A 192 -18.12 -7.12 -0.02
C ALA A 192 -18.02 -6.67 -1.49
N ASP A 193 -17.30 -7.45 -2.30
CA ASP A 193 -17.09 -7.25 -3.74
C ASP A 193 -16.40 -5.93 -4.11
N ARG A 194 -15.66 -5.35 -3.16
CA ARG A 194 -14.83 -4.16 -3.37
C ARG A 194 -13.37 -4.55 -3.45
N ASN A 195 -12.57 -3.78 -4.19
CA ASN A 195 -11.12 -3.92 -4.15
C ASN A 195 -10.58 -3.63 -2.73
N LEU A 196 -9.49 -4.33 -2.41
CA LEU A 196 -8.60 -4.09 -1.28
C LEU A 196 -8.02 -2.67 -1.31
N GLN A 197 -7.43 -2.25 -0.19
CA GLN A 197 -6.64 -1.04 -0.09
C GLN A 197 -5.13 -1.33 -0.08
N PHE A 198 -4.72 -2.55 0.26
CA PHE A 198 -3.32 -2.86 0.51
C PHE A 198 -2.91 -4.23 -0.03
N ILE A 199 -1.83 -4.27 -0.80
CA ILE A 199 -1.13 -5.51 -1.16
C ILE A 199 0.16 -5.52 -0.35
N LEU A 200 0.32 -6.51 0.52
CA LEU A 200 1.57 -6.74 1.22
C LEU A 200 2.38 -7.79 0.46
N LEU A 201 3.62 -7.46 0.10
CA LEU A 201 4.54 -8.30 -0.65
C LEU A 201 5.85 -8.44 0.13
N ASP A 202 6.63 -9.47 -0.17
CA ASP A 202 8.07 -9.47 0.14
C ASP A 202 8.80 -9.05 -1.14
N PHE A 203 9.88 -8.27 -1.01
CA PHE A 203 10.72 -7.86 -2.15
C PHE A 203 9.91 -7.06 -3.18
N VAL A 204 9.28 -5.96 -2.76
CA VAL A 204 8.35 -5.14 -3.58
C VAL A 204 8.98 -4.63 -4.88
N ASN A 205 10.30 -4.52 -4.93
CA ASN A 205 11.09 -4.13 -6.09
C ASN A 205 11.27 -5.26 -7.12
N ILE A 206 10.82 -6.48 -6.84
CA ILE A 206 10.87 -7.64 -7.72
C ILE A 206 9.44 -8.00 -8.17
N GLY A 207 9.27 -8.19 -9.49
CA GLY A 207 7.98 -8.57 -10.10
C GLY A 207 7.20 -7.37 -10.62
N GLU A 208 5.87 -7.49 -10.61
CA GLU A 208 4.94 -6.57 -11.28
C GLU A 208 3.93 -5.97 -10.28
N GLY A 209 4.30 -5.88 -8.99
CA GLY A 209 3.41 -5.43 -7.92
C GLY A 209 2.78 -4.07 -8.20
N PHE A 210 3.60 -3.08 -8.58
CA PHE A 210 3.14 -1.71 -8.90
C PHE A 210 2.18 -1.69 -10.11
N GLU A 211 2.41 -2.55 -11.10
CA GLU A 211 1.49 -2.70 -12.23
C GLU A 211 0.15 -3.29 -11.78
N ALA A 212 0.15 -4.33 -10.94
CA ALA A 212 -1.07 -4.87 -10.37
C ALA A 212 -1.86 -3.82 -9.57
N ALA A 213 -1.18 -3.02 -8.74
CA ALA A 213 -1.81 -1.91 -8.01
C ALA A 213 -2.40 -0.86 -8.96
N ALA A 214 -1.70 -0.49 -10.03
CA ALA A 214 -2.20 0.45 -11.04
C ALA A 214 -3.49 -0.08 -11.71
N MET A 215 -3.53 -1.37 -12.04
CA MET A 215 -4.72 -2.02 -12.60
C MET A 215 -5.90 -2.00 -11.63
N LEU A 216 -5.67 -2.30 -10.35
CA LEU A 216 -6.70 -2.27 -9.31
C LEU A 216 -7.22 -0.85 -9.02
N ASN A 217 -6.39 0.16 -9.30
CA ASN A 217 -6.74 1.58 -9.26
C ASN A 217 -7.46 2.07 -10.53
N GLY A 218 -7.68 1.20 -11.53
CA GLY A 218 -8.35 1.56 -12.77
C GLY A 218 -7.52 2.45 -13.70
N LEU A 219 -6.19 2.47 -13.52
CA LEU A 219 -5.28 3.19 -14.41
C LEU A 219 -5.06 2.35 -15.68
N ALA A 220 -5.40 2.91 -16.84
CA ALA A 220 -5.12 2.27 -18.11
C ALA A 220 -3.62 2.31 -18.39
N MET A 221 -3.00 1.13 -18.56
CA MET A 221 -1.64 1.02 -19.07
C MET A 221 -1.66 1.42 -20.56
N SER A 222 -0.84 2.41 -20.95
CA SER A 222 -0.58 2.64 -22.36
C SER A 222 0.17 1.42 -22.89
N VAL A 223 -0.48 0.63 -23.74
CA VAL A 223 0.22 -0.27 -24.65
C VAL A 223 1.19 0.61 -25.44
N VAL A 224 2.49 0.47 -25.19
CA VAL A 224 3.49 0.97 -26.12
C VAL A 224 3.28 0.15 -27.39
N ASP A 225 2.65 0.75 -28.40
CA ASP A 225 2.51 0.11 -29.71
C ASP A 225 3.93 -0.10 -30.28
N PRO A 226 4.38 -1.36 -30.46
CA PRO A 226 5.72 -1.64 -30.96
C PRO A 226 5.97 -1.13 -32.40
N ASN A 227 4.95 -0.60 -33.08
CA ASN A 227 5.05 -0.02 -34.42
C ASN A 227 5.10 1.51 -34.48
N THR A 228 5.17 2.23 -33.35
CA THR A 228 5.37 3.68 -33.41
C THR A 228 6.85 4.03 -33.65
N THR A 229 7.20 4.23 -34.93
CA THR A 229 8.46 4.88 -35.32
C THR A 229 8.48 6.32 -34.79
N ILE A 230 9.46 6.65 -33.95
CA ILE A 230 9.74 8.03 -33.52
C ILE A 230 10.25 8.80 -34.75
N ASP A 231 9.39 9.60 -35.36
CA ASP A 231 9.82 10.53 -36.41
C ASP A 231 10.40 11.79 -35.75
N ASN A 232 11.71 11.98 -35.89
CA ASN A 232 12.43 13.13 -35.36
C ASN A 232 12.25 14.31 -36.33
N GLN A 233 11.19 15.11 -36.14
CA GLN A 233 11.08 16.38 -36.85
C GLN A 233 10.71 17.55 -35.93
N ALA A 234 11.60 18.54 -35.91
CA ALA A 234 11.53 19.76 -35.12
C ALA A 234 10.27 20.62 -35.45
N PRO A 235 9.77 21.43 -34.50
CA PRO A 235 8.44 22.01 -34.57
C PRO A 235 8.39 23.24 -35.49
N ASN A 236 7.40 23.29 -36.39
CA ASN A 236 7.02 24.52 -37.08
C ASN A 236 5.49 24.70 -37.03
N GLY A 237 5.04 25.63 -36.19
CA GLY A 237 3.87 26.51 -36.38
C GLY A 237 2.47 25.94 -36.65
N THR A 238 1.63 26.02 -35.62
CA THR A 238 0.20 26.46 -35.62
C THR A 238 -0.88 25.53 -36.18
N THR A 239 -1.71 24.95 -35.30
CA THR A 239 -3.17 25.18 -35.22
C THR A 239 -3.74 24.57 -33.94
N THR A 240 -4.77 25.25 -33.42
CA THR A 240 -5.48 25.08 -32.16
C THR A 240 -6.44 23.89 -32.14
N ASN A 241 -6.45 23.09 -31.06
CA ASN A 241 -7.65 22.76 -30.27
C ASN A 241 -7.33 21.86 -29.05
N SER A 242 -7.97 22.21 -27.93
CA SER A 242 -8.18 21.41 -26.70
C SER A 242 -6.95 21.09 -25.85
N ALA A 243 -6.72 21.92 -24.83
CA ALA A 243 -5.79 21.63 -23.75
C ALA A 243 -6.28 20.45 -22.89
N GLU A 244 -5.94 19.22 -23.28
CA GLU A 244 -5.72 18.17 -22.29
C GLU A 244 -4.35 18.42 -21.67
N LYS A 245 -4.34 18.89 -20.43
CA LYS A 245 -3.16 18.94 -19.58
C LYS A 245 -2.64 17.51 -19.44
N ASN A 246 -1.65 17.16 -20.24
CA ASN A 246 -0.84 15.97 -20.09
C ASN A 246 -0.01 16.12 -18.80
N SER A 247 -0.68 15.95 -17.67
CA SER A 247 -0.09 15.91 -16.34
C SER A 247 0.60 14.56 -16.19
N ASP A 248 1.89 14.52 -16.51
CA ASP A 248 2.93 13.68 -15.89
C ASP A 248 2.39 12.38 -15.27
N ARG A 249 2.07 11.39 -16.11
CA ARG A 249 1.42 10.11 -15.72
C ARG A 249 2.41 9.01 -15.33
N THR A 250 3.64 9.37 -14.96
CA THR A 250 4.74 8.40 -14.73
C THR A 250 5.49 8.62 -13.42
N LYS A 251 4.85 9.20 -12.39
CA LYS A 251 5.47 9.35 -11.06
C LYS A 251 4.61 8.74 -9.96
N PHE A 252 4.44 7.42 -10.03
CA PHE A 252 4.03 6.63 -8.87
C PHE A 252 5.22 6.09 -8.08
N ASP A 253 6.44 6.45 -8.50
CA ASP A 253 7.65 6.20 -7.76
C ASP A 253 7.79 7.28 -6.68
N ILE A 254 7.74 6.87 -5.41
CA ILE A 254 8.41 7.61 -4.35
C ILE A 254 9.90 7.64 -4.75
N PRO A 255 10.50 8.80 -5.05
CA PRO A 255 11.93 8.85 -5.37
C PRO A 255 12.72 8.51 -4.09
N GLY A 256 13.41 7.38 -4.09
CA GLY A 256 14.02 6.76 -2.91
C GLY A 256 13.36 5.42 -2.67
N THR A 257 14.15 4.34 -2.72
CA THR A 257 13.66 2.97 -2.69
C THR A 257 12.73 2.74 -1.50
N LEU A 258 11.54 2.15 -1.74
CA LEU A 258 10.73 1.60 -0.65
C LEU A 258 11.59 0.70 0.28
N ASP A 259 12.66 0.11 -0.26
CA ASP A 259 13.68 -0.66 0.47
C ASP A 259 14.30 0.08 1.68
N ASP A 260 14.34 1.43 1.68
CA ASP A 260 14.86 2.26 2.78
C ASP A 260 13.80 2.51 3.89
N CYS A 261 12.60 1.94 3.74
CA CYS A 261 11.51 2.03 4.69
C CYS A 261 11.20 0.69 5.36
N THR A 262 11.95 -0.36 5.02
CA THR A 262 11.49 -1.73 5.21
C THR A 262 12.51 -2.57 5.98
N GLY A 263 12.25 -2.72 7.28
CA GLY A 263 13.10 -3.44 8.23
C GLY A 263 13.47 -2.55 9.40
N ASP A 264 12.73 -2.63 10.51
CA ASP A 264 12.93 -1.69 11.61
C ASP A 264 14.18 -1.98 12.44
N ARG A 265 15.05 -0.97 12.59
CA ARG A 265 15.78 -0.72 13.83
C ARG A 265 15.21 0.53 14.54
N PHE A 266 14.86 0.35 15.80
CA PHE A 266 14.77 1.43 16.79
C PHE A 266 16.14 1.69 17.44
#